data_AF-G4YJG5-F1
#
_entry.id   AF-G4YJG5-F1
#
_cell.length_a   1.000
_cell.length_b   1.000
_cell.length_c   1.000
_cell.angle_alpha   90.00
_cell.angle_beta   90.00
_cell.angle_gamma   90.00
#
_symmetry.space_group_name_H-M   'P 1'
#
loop_
_entity.id
_entity.type
_entity.pdbx_description
1 polymer ?
#
loop_
_entity_poly.entity_id
_entity_poly.type
_entity_poly.pdbx_seq_one_letter_code
_entity_poly.pdbx_strand_id
1 'polypeptide(L)' 'DSQVYAVVTDRFYTSIQSALQFLQRNMYKVGIIQTNKKGFPPALVQEKSKRQKNIPRARL' A
#
# COMPACT_ATOMS: atom_id res chain seq x y z
N ASP A 1 9.10 24.19 19.31
CA ASP A 1 8.88 23.67 17.96
C ASP A 1 8.28 22.27 17.99
N SER A 2 7.12 22.08 17.38
CA SER A 2 6.42 20.79 17.38
C SER A 2 7.00 19.89 16.29
N GLN A 3 7.87 18.96 16.68
CA GLN A 3 8.51 18.06 15.73
C GLN A 3 7.57 16.93 15.30
N VAL A 4 7.41 16.78 13.98
CA VAL A 4 6.53 15.78 13.36
C VAL A 4 7.38 14.66 12.80
N TYR A 5 7.00 13.41 13.08
CA TYR A 5 7.69 12.22 12.59
C TYR A 5 6.86 11.51 11.51
N ALA A 6 7.52 11.13 10.42
CA ALA A 6 6.95 10.27 9.38
C ALA A 6 7.64 8.90 9.41
N VAL A 7 6.86 7.83 9.46
CA VAL A 7 7.35 6.46 9.48
C VAL A 7 7.02 5.81 8.15
N VAL A 8 8.07 5.43 7.41
CA VAL A 8 7.96 4.73 6.13
C VAL A 8 8.03 3.23 6.37
N THR A 9 7.01 2.50 5.91
CA THR A 9 6.92 1.05 6.09
C THR A 9 6.69 0.32 4.78
N ASP A 10 7.20 -0.90 4.69
CA ASP A 10 6.91 -1.81 3.57
C ASP A 10 5.42 -2.21 3.52
N ARG A 11 5.02 -2.80 2.39
CA ARG A 11 3.66 -3.26 2.08
C ARG A 11 3.07 -4.19 3.14
N PHE A 12 3.86 -5.07 3.73
CA PHE A 12 3.37 -5.99 4.77
C PHE A 12 2.94 -5.25 6.05
N TYR A 13 3.70 -4.23 6.44
CA TYR A 13 3.49 -3.49 7.69
C TYR A 13 2.56 -2.28 7.55
N THR A 14 2.09 -1.97 6.34
CA THR A 14 1.21 -0.83 6.08
C THR A 14 -0.27 -1.22 6.18
N SER A 15 -1.01 -0.63 7.12
CA SER A 15 -2.47 -0.83 7.29
C SER A 15 -3.16 0.45 7.74
N ILE A 16 -4.45 0.60 7.41
CA ILE A 16 -5.26 1.77 7.83
C ILE A 16 -5.34 1.85 9.36
N GLN A 17 -5.59 0.72 10.03
CA GLN A 17 -5.69 0.67 11.50
C GLN A 17 -4.41 1.16 12.18
N SER A 18 -3.24 0.71 11.72
CA SER A 18 -1.98 1.20 12.27
C SER A 18 -1.76 2.68 11.94
N ALA A 19 -2.08 3.14 10.73
CA ALA A 19 -1.96 4.56 10.36
C ALA A 19 -2.81 5.46 11.26
N LEU A 20 -4.03 5.05 11.63
CA LEU A 20 -4.87 5.78 12.59
C LEU A 20 -4.22 5.86 13.99
N GLN A 21 -3.62 4.75 14.47
CA GLN A 21 -2.91 4.74 15.74
C GLN A 21 -1.67 5.64 15.74
N PHE A 22 -0.97 5.75 14.61
CA PHE A 22 0.14 6.72 14.44
C PHE A 22 -0.37 8.16 14.45
N LEU A 23 -1.49 8.43 13.76
CA LEU A 23 -2.08 9.76 13.70
C LEU A 23 -2.51 10.26 15.08
N GLN A 24 -3.06 9.38 15.93
CA GLN A 24 -3.39 9.69 17.34
C GLN A 24 -2.16 10.11 18.17
N ARG A 25 -0.95 9.79 17.72
CA ARG A 25 0.33 10.12 18.38
C ARG A 25 1.07 11.26 17.68
N ASN A 26 0.40 12.02 16.80
CA ASN A 26 0.99 13.07 15.96
C ASN A 26 2.13 12.57 15.07
N MET A 27 2.02 11.33 14.58
CA MET A 27 2.97 10.73 13.64
C MET A 27 2.27 10.34 12.35
N TYR A 28 2.92 10.58 11.22
CA TYR A 28 2.43 10.14 9.92
C TYR A 28 2.99 8.78 9.55
N LYS A 29 2.19 7.98 8.84
CA LYS A 29 2.61 6.69 8.30
C LYS A 29 2.50 6.71 6.79
N VAL A 30 3.57 6.28 6.13
CA VAL A 30 3.69 6.25 4.66
C VAL A 30 4.09 4.84 4.24
N GLY A 31 3.44 4.31 3.21
CA GLY A 31 3.75 2.99 2.68
C GLY A 31 2.75 2.53 1.64
N ILE A 32 2.98 1.35 1.08
CA ILE A 32 2.12 0.78 0.05
C ILE A 32 1.05 -0.10 0.73
N ILE A 33 -0.22 0.16 0.50
CA ILE A 33 -1.28 -0.68 1.05
C ILE A 33 -1.51 -1.94 0.18
N GLN A 34 -1.75 -3.07 0.83
CA GLN A 34 -2.20 -4.28 0.12
C GLN A 34 -3.64 -4.07 -0.39
N THR A 35 -3.85 -4.26 -1.69
CA THR A 35 -5.15 -4.03 -2.37
C THR A 35 -6.22 -5.05 -2.02
N ASN A 36 -5.85 -6.18 -1.39
CA ASN A 36 -6.77 -7.23 -0.95
C ASN A 36 -7.24 -7.05 0.51
N LYS A 37 -7.00 -5.89 1.14
CA LYS A 37 -7.47 -5.63 2.50
C LYS A 37 -8.97 -5.31 2.53
N LYS A 38 -9.65 -5.80 3.57
CA LYS A 38 -11.07 -5.48 3.83
C LYS A 38 -11.24 -3.96 3.95
N GLY A 39 -12.18 -3.40 3.19
CA GLY A 39 -12.44 -1.96 3.16
C GLY A 39 -11.54 -1.16 2.20
N PHE A 40 -10.66 -1.82 1.41
CA PHE A 40 -9.98 -1.13 0.32
C PHE A 40 -10.99 -0.74 -0.77
N PRO A 41 -11.01 0.52 -1.24
CA PRO A 41 -12.03 0.98 -2.19
C PRO A 41 -11.95 0.21 -3.52
N PRO A 42 -13.04 -0.43 -3.98
CA PRO A 42 -13.04 -1.16 -5.25
C PRO A 42 -12.67 -0.27 -6.44
N ALA A 43 -13.05 1.01 -6.39
CA ALA A 43 -12.71 2.00 -7.42
C ALA A 43 -11.20 2.23 -7.62
N LEU A 44 -10.38 1.89 -6.63
CA LEU A 44 -8.91 2.00 -6.69
C LEU A 44 -8.23 0.67 -7.05
N VAL A 45 -8.99 -0.42 -7.15
CA VAL A 45 -8.46 -1.70 -7.61
C VAL A 45 -8.29 -1.62 -9.12
N GLN A 46 -7.05 -1.49 -9.58
CA GLN A 46 -6.76 -1.61 -11.01
C GLN A 46 -6.88 -3.07 -11.43
N GLU A 47 -7.60 -3.30 -12.54
CA GLU A 47 -7.59 -4.61 -13.17
C GLU A 47 -6.17 -4.97 -13.59
N LYS A 48 -5.79 -6.23 -13.35
CA LYS A 48 -4.49 -6.73 -13.82
C LYS A 48 -4.50 -6.69 -15.34
N SER A 49 -3.62 -5.87 -15.92
CA SER A 49 -3.37 -5.95 -17.35
C SER A 49 -2.87 -7.36 -17.69
N LYS A 50 -3.52 -8.00 -18.67
CA LYS A 50 -3.04 -9.28 -19.17
C LYS A 50 -1.75 -9.01 -19.95
N ARG A 51 -0.71 -9.79 -19.68
CA ARG A 51 0.51 -9.80 -20.49
C ARG A 51 0.12 -9.99 -21.96
N GLN A 52 0.62 -9.13 -22.83
CA GLN A 52 0.36 -9.22 -24.27
C GLN A 52 0.83 -10.59 -24.80
N LYS A 53 -0.01 -11.23 -25.62
CA LYS A 53 0.22 -12.60 -26.14
C LYS A 53 1.53 -12.73 -26.93
N ASN A 54 1.98 -11.63 -27.52
CA ASN A 54 3.15 -11.56 -28.40
C ASN A 54 4.48 -11.53 -27.65
N ILE A 55 4.49 -11.44 -26.32
CA ILE A 55 5.74 -11.43 -25.56
C ILE A 55 6.11 -12.89 -25.22
N PRO A 56 7.19 -13.46 -25.81
CA PRO A 56 7.59 -14.85 -25.57
C PRO A 56 7.89 -15.06 -24.09
N ARG A 57 7.42 -16.17 -23.50
CA ARG A 57 7.83 -16.55 -22.13
C ARG A 57 9.31 -16.94 -22.18
N ALA A 58 10.10 -16.44 -21.23
CA ALA A 58 11.41 -17.01 -20.99
C ALA A 58 11.20 -18.49 -20.65
N ARG A 59 11.83 -19.38 -21.42
CA ARG A 59 11.84 -20.82 -21.17
C ARG A 59 13.06 -21.08 -20.30
N LEU A 60 12.81 -21.49 -19.06
CA LEU A 60 13.84 -22.14 -18.23
C LEU A 60 14.01 -23.58 -18.71
#